data_AF-A0A1H0VWI7-F1
#
_entry.id   AF-A0A1H0VWI7-F1
#
_cell.length_a   1.000
_cell.length_b   1.000
_cell.length_c   1.000
_cell.angle_alpha   90.00
_cell.angle_beta   90.00
_cell.angle_gamma   90.00
#
_symmetry.space_group_name_H-M   'P 1'
#
loop_
_entity.id
_entity.type
_entity.pdbx_description
1 polymer ?
#
loop_
_entity_poly.entity_id
_entity_poly.type
_entity_poly.pdbx_seq_one_letter_code
_entity_poly.pdbx_strand_id
1 'polypeptide(L)' 'MRKLIYGMNLTLDGYIAAAGDDIGWGGPSDELFQWWLDQDRASSLSLYGRKLWETMSSYWPTGDQQPNATPAEIEFA' A
#
# COMPACT_ATOMS: atom_id res chain seq x y z
N MET A 1 -9.95 -13.10 19.95
CA MET A 1 -10.87 -12.25 19.17
C MET A 1 -10.08 -11.64 18.02
N ARG A 2 -10.66 -11.55 16.82
CA ARG A 2 -10.00 -10.88 15.68
C ARG A 2 -10.05 -9.36 15.88
N LYS A 3 -9.00 -8.65 15.45
CA LYS A 3 -8.94 -7.18 15.49
C LYS A 3 -9.28 -6.62 14.12
N LEU A 4 -10.05 -5.55 14.09
CA LEU A 4 -10.17 -4.69 12.91
C LEU A 4 -9.15 -3.58 13.04
N ILE A 5 -8.22 -3.49 12.09
CA ILE A 5 -7.14 -2.50 12.09
C ILE A 5 -7.39 -1.56 10.92
N TYR A 6 -7.31 -0.26 11.18
CA TYR A 6 -7.35 0.77 10.14
C TYR A 6 -5.98 1.41 10.06
N GLY A 7 -5.43 1.52 8.85
CA GLY A 7 -4.11 2.06 8.66
C GLY A 7 -3.95 2.68 7.27
N MET A 8 -3.16 3.75 7.23
CA MET A 8 -2.90 4.59 6.06
C MET A 8 -1.69 5.46 6.33
N ASN A 9 -0.93 5.80 5.29
CA ASN A 9 0.01 6.90 5.36
C ASN A 9 -0.78 8.22 5.28
N LEU A 10 -0.34 9.24 6.03
CA LEU A 10 -0.96 10.56 6.04
C LEU A 10 0.09 11.67 6.04
N THR A 11 -0.25 12.81 5.45
CA THR A 11 0.51 14.04 5.63
C THR A 11 0.38 14.55 7.06
N LEU A 12 1.28 15.47 7.45
CA LEU A 12 1.22 16.14 8.75
C LEU A 12 -0.11 16.90 8.98
N ASP A 13 -0.69 17.45 7.93
CA ASP A 13 -1.96 18.19 7.93
C ASP A 13 -3.20 17.30 7.68
N GLY A 14 -3.02 15.97 7.62
CA GLY A 14 -4.12 15.01 7.73
C GLY A 14 -4.72 14.50 6.41
N TYR A 15 -4.00 14.61 5.30
CA TYR A 15 -4.44 14.14 3.98
C TYR A 15 -3.80 12.80 3.60
N ILE A 16 -4.57 11.94 2.93
CA ILE A 16 -4.11 10.62 2.44
C ILE A 16 -3.81 10.60 0.93
N ALA A 17 -4.19 11.66 0.22
CA ALA A 17 -3.98 11.83 -1.20
C ALA A 17 -3.83 13.33 -1.52
N ALA A 18 -3.02 13.65 -2.51
CA ALA A 18 -2.92 14.97 -3.09
C ALA A 18 -4.10 15.22 -4.06
N ALA A 19 -4.14 16.43 -4.63
CA ALA A 19 -5.16 16.79 -5.61
C ALA A 19 -5.17 15.81 -6.80
N GLY A 20 -6.36 15.37 -7.23
CA GLY A 20 -6.50 14.40 -8.31
C GLY A 20 -6.37 12.93 -7.89
N ASP A 21 -6.59 12.61 -6.60
CA ASP A 21 -6.46 11.26 -6.03
C ASP A 21 -5.03 10.69 -6.10
N ASP A 22 -4.01 11.56 -6.17
CA ASP A 22 -2.60 11.15 -6.26
C ASP A 22 -2.06 10.69 -4.89
N ILE A 23 -1.49 9.49 -4.86
CA ILE A 23 -0.86 8.88 -3.68
C ILE A 23 0.67 8.73 -3.83
N GLY A 24 1.25 9.22 -4.93
CA GLY A 24 2.68 9.09 -5.24
C GLY A 24 3.59 10.05 -4.47
N TRP A 25 3.02 11.10 -3.86
CA TRP A 25 3.75 12.11 -3.08
C TRP A 25 4.40 11.57 -1.79
N GLY A 26 4.06 10.34 -1.39
CA GLY A 26 4.53 9.70 -0.15
C GLY A 26 4.96 8.25 -0.33
N GLY A 27 5.49 7.88 -1.52
CA GLY A 27 6.00 6.54 -1.79
C GLY A 27 6.87 6.03 -0.63
N PRO A 28 6.58 4.87 -0.04
CA PRO A 28 7.24 4.43 1.17
C PRO A 28 8.72 4.20 0.90
N SER A 29 9.57 4.51 1.89
CA SER A 29 10.92 3.95 1.91
C SER A 29 10.85 2.42 1.96
N ASP A 30 11.91 1.74 1.55
CA ASP A 30 11.99 0.26 1.60
C ASP A 30 11.64 -0.27 3.00
N GLU A 31 12.08 0.41 4.06
CA GLU A 31 11.76 0.08 5.45
C GLU A 31 10.26 0.18 5.75
N LEU A 32 9.62 1.28 5.33
CA LEU A 32 8.19 1.49 5.56
C LEU A 32 7.36 0.50 4.74
N PHE A 33 7.80 0.15 3.52
CA PHE A 33 7.14 -0.85 2.70
C PHE A 33 7.23 -2.23 3.37
N GLN A 34 8.41 -2.62 3.85
CA GLN A 34 8.58 -3.89 4.58
C GLN A 34 7.68 -3.96 5.82
N TRP A 35 7.55 -2.86 6.57
CA TRP A 35 6.64 -2.80 7.71
C TRP A 35 5.19 -3.06 7.31
N TRP A 36 4.74 -2.48 6.18
CA TRP A 36 3.40 -2.70 5.63
C TRP A 36 3.19 -4.14 5.16
N LEU A 37 4.17 -4.72 4.48
CA LEU A 37 4.14 -6.13 4.08
C LEU A 37 3.97 -7.06 5.29
N ASP A 38 4.66 -6.77 6.40
CA ASP A 38 4.52 -7.55 7.63
C ASP A 38 3.11 -7.42 8.24
N GLN A 39 2.46 -6.24 8.13
CA GLN A 39 1.06 -6.08 8.55
C GLN A 39 0.09 -6.85 7.64
N ASP A 40 0.33 -6.85 6.33
CA ASP A 40 -0.50 -7.58 5.37
C ASP A 40 -0.40 -9.09 5.58
N ARG A 41 0.81 -9.64 5.73
CA ARG A 41 1.04 -11.06 6.06
C ARG A 41 0.37 -11.49 7.37
N ALA A 42 0.30 -10.59 8.36
CA ALA A 42 -0.38 -10.85 9.63
C ALA A 42 -1.92 -10.77 9.51
N SER A 43 -2.43 -10.26 8.39
CA SER A 43 -3.84 -10.07 8.13
C SER A 43 -4.39 -11.20 7.24
N SER A 44 -5.63 -11.62 7.50
CA SER A 44 -6.30 -12.64 6.68
C SER A 44 -7.25 -12.04 5.64
N LEU A 45 -7.51 -10.73 5.70
CA LEU A 45 -8.44 -10.02 4.85
C LEU A 45 -8.12 -8.53 4.86
N SER A 46 -7.99 -7.95 3.67
CA SER A 46 -7.84 -6.51 3.45
C SER A 46 -9.11 -5.95 2.81
N LEU A 47 -9.60 -4.82 3.31
CA LEU A 47 -10.82 -4.16 2.82
C LEU A 47 -10.46 -2.80 2.24
N TYR A 48 -10.79 -2.58 0.97
CA TYR A 48 -10.50 -1.34 0.27
C TYR A 48 -11.79 -0.67 -0.22
N GLY A 49 -11.82 0.66 -0.14
CA GLY A 49 -12.81 1.45 -0.88
C GLY A 49 -12.52 1.38 -2.39
N ARG A 50 -13.57 1.56 -3.21
CA ARG A 50 -13.49 1.42 -4.69
C ARG A 50 -12.28 2.12 -5.32
N LYS A 51 -12.07 3.41 -5.02
CA LYS A 51 -10.98 4.19 -5.62
C LYS A 51 -9.60 3.57 -5.33
N LEU A 52 -9.33 3.26 -4.06
CA LEU A 52 -8.05 2.66 -3.66
C LEU A 52 -7.87 1.27 -4.28
N TRP A 53 -8.95 0.48 -4.35
CA TRP A 53 -8.92 -0.82 -5.01
C TRP A 53 -8.59 -0.69 -6.51
N GLU A 54 -9.19 0.26 -7.23
CA GLU A 54 -8.90 0.51 -8.65
C GLU A 54 -7.43 0.91 -8.85
N THR A 55 -6.89 1.81 -8.01
CA THR A 55 -5.47 2.18 -8.04
C THR A 55 -4.57 0.98 -7.79
N MET A 56 -4.82 0.19 -6.75
CA MET A 56 -3.94 -0.93 -6.36
C MET A 56 -4.01 -2.10 -7.34
N SER A 57 -5.21 -2.48 -7.76
CA SER A 57 -5.43 -3.60 -8.70
C SER A 57 -4.84 -3.35 -10.08
N SER A 58 -4.64 -2.08 -10.48
CA SER A 58 -4.01 -1.76 -11.76
C SER A 58 -2.49 -1.94 -11.77
N TYR A 59 -1.84 -1.82 -10.62
CA TYR A 59 -0.38 -1.81 -10.51
C TYR A 59 0.18 -3.17 -10.07
N TRP A 60 -0.31 -3.69 -8.94
CA TRP A 60 0.29 -4.83 -8.26
C TRP A 60 0.31 -6.15 -9.03
N PRO A 61 -0.63 -6.48 -9.94
CA PRO A 61 -0.52 -7.69 -10.76
C PRO A 61 0.73 -7.76 -11.64
N THR A 62 1.45 -6.64 -11.80
CA THR A 62 2.74 -6.55 -12.53
C THR A 62 3.81 -5.82 -11.71
N GLY A 63 3.62 -5.74 -10.39
CA GLY A 63 4.54 -5.05 -9.48
C GLY A 63 5.91 -5.73 -9.40
N ASP A 64 5.92 -7.06 -9.45
CA ASP A 64 7.11 -7.91 -9.48
C ASP A 64 7.96 -7.74 -10.75
N GLN A 65 7.36 -7.26 -11.84
CA GLN A 65 8.01 -7.09 -13.14
C GLN A 65 8.68 -5.73 -13.30
N GLN A 66 8.57 -4.84 -12.32
CA GLN A 66 9.17 -3.51 -12.40
C GLN A 66 10.71 -3.61 -12.32
N PRO A 67 11.45 -2.83 -13.12
CA PRO A 67 12.91 -2.97 -13.26
C PRO A 67 13.69 -2.75 -11.96
N ASN A 68 13.09 -2.06 -10.98
CA ASN A 68 13.69 -1.75 -9.69
C ASN A 68 12.86 -2.30 -8.52
N ALA A 69 12.00 -3.29 -8.76
CA ALA A 69 11.17 -3.87 -7.70
C ALA A 69 12.07 -4.41 -6.57
N THR A 70 11.82 -3.95 -5.36
CA THR A 70 12.48 -4.45 -4.16
C THR A 70 11.97 -5.87 -3.83
N PRO A 71 12.72 -6.67 -3.06
CA PRO A 71 12.24 -7.99 -2.65
C PRO A 71 10.88 -7.98 -1.95
N ALA A 72 10.59 -6.94 -1.17
CA ALA A 72 9.31 -6.79 -0.48
C ALA A 72 8.17 -6.48 -1.47
N GLU A 73 8.41 -5.64 -2.47
CA GLU A 73 7.42 -5.34 -3.52
C GLU A 73 7.13 -6.57 -4.39
N ILE A 74 8.16 -7.36 -4.72
CA ILE A 74 8.01 -8.63 -5.46
C ILE A 74 7.14 -9.62 -4.67
N GLU A 75 7.30 -9.68 -3.36
CA GLU A 75 6.50 -10.58 -2.53
C GLU A 75 5.06 -10.11 -2.32
N PHE A 76 4.85 -8.80 -2.28
CA PHE A 76 3.52 -8.22 -2.14
C PHE A 76 2.66 -8.39 -3.40
N ALA A 77 3.28 -8.34 -4.59
CA ALA A 77 2.64 -8.47 -5.90
C ALA A 77 2.01 -9.86 -6.13
#